data_AF-A0A9P6RZK2-F1
#
_entry.id   AF-A0A9P6RZK2-F1
#
_cell.length_a   1.000
_cell.length_b   1.000
_cell.length_c   1.000
_cell.angle_alpha   90.00
_cell.angle_beta   90.00
_cell.angle_gamma   90.00
#
_symmetry.space_group_name_H-M   'P 1'
#
loop_
_entity.id
_entity.type
_entity.pdbx_description
1 polymer ?
#
loop_
_entity_poly.entity_id
_entity_poly.type
_entity_poly.pdbx_seq_one_letter_code
_entity_poly.pdbx_strand_id
1 'polypeptide(L)' 'GDIVVGADGAYSAVRQRMYEQLKAKGELPKSDQEDLPFCCTSLVGQTKVLDAEDFPVVAESLSHYNTIHGKSKPYS' A
#
# COMPACT_ATOMS: atom_id res chain seq x y z
N GLY A 1 -23.52 1.18 -6.87
CA GLY A 1 -22.59 1.13 -5.72
C GLY A 1 -21.24 0.82 -6.30
N ASP A 2 -20.24 1.62 -5.95
CA ASP A 2 -18.90 1.52 -6.55
C ASP A 2 -17.96 0.80 -5.59
N ILE A 3 -17.16 -0.13 -6.11
CA ILE A 3 -16.19 -0.89 -5.31
C ILE A 3 -14.79 -0.40 -5.68
N VAL A 4 -14.09 0.14 -4.69
CA VAL A 4 -12.68 0.53 -4.82
C VAL A 4 -11.83 -0.57 -4.19
N VAL A 5 -10.91 -1.14 -4.96
CA VAL A 5 -10.01 -2.20 -4.52
C VAL A 5 -8.60 -1.63 -4.35
N GLY A 6 -8.09 -1.62 -3.12
CA GLY A 6 -6.70 -1.29 -2.79
C GLY A 6 -5.90 -2.55 -2.48
N ALA A 7 -4.68 -2.65 -3.02
CA ALA A 7 -3.78 -3.81 -2.85
C ALA A 7 -2.69 -3.59 -1.78
N ASP A 8 -2.77 -2.47 -1.06
CA ASP A 8 -1.77 -1.93 -0.12
C ASP A 8 -2.09 -2.21 1.36
N GLY A 9 -3.11 -3.04 1.63
CA GLY A 9 -3.42 -3.57 2.96
C GLY A 9 -3.93 -2.54 3.96
N ALA A 10 -3.67 -2.77 5.24
CA ALA A 10 -4.15 -1.92 6.36
C ALA A 10 -3.74 -0.44 6.23
N TYR A 11 -2.58 -0.18 5.62
CA TYR A 11 -2.00 1.15 5.43
C TYR A 11 -2.27 1.74 4.05
N SER A 12 -3.33 1.27 3.41
CA SER A 12 -3.69 1.70 2.08
C SER A 12 -3.85 3.21 1.97
N ALA A 13 -3.10 3.85 1.06
CA ALA A 13 -3.22 5.27 0.81
C ALA A 13 -4.63 5.61 0.28
N VAL A 14 -5.19 4.70 -0.54
CA VAL A 14 -6.57 4.77 -1.02
C VAL A 14 -7.57 4.76 0.13
N ARG A 15 -7.44 3.80 1.04
CA ARG A 15 -8.32 3.67 2.22
C ARG A 15 -8.23 4.92 3.11
N GLN A 16 -7.02 5.38 3.39
CA GLN A 16 -6.79 6.56 4.23
C GLN A 16 -7.47 7.80 3.65
N ARG A 17 -7.26 8.09 2.35
CA ARG A 17 -7.90 9.24 1.68
C ARG A 17 -9.43 9.14 1.65
N MET A 18 -9.97 7.94 1.46
CA MET A 18 -11.42 7.71 1.51
C MET A 18 -11.97 7.96 2.92
N TYR A 19 -11.30 7.47 3.96
CA TYR A 19 -11.73 7.64 5.35
C TYR A 19 -11.65 9.11 5.78
N GLU A 20 -10.62 9.85 5.36
CA GLU A 20 -10.54 11.30 5.54
C GLU A 20 -11.77 12.01 4.98
N GLN A 21 -12.17 11.67 3.74
CA GLN A 21 -13.33 12.26 3.08
C GLN A 21 -14.66 11.90 3.75
N LEU A 22 -14.87 10.62 4.10
CA LEU A 22 -16.09 10.15 4.77
C LEU A 22 -16.20 10.74 6.18
N LYS A 23 -15.08 10.87 6.91
CA LYS A 23 -15.03 11.49 8.22
C LYS A 23 -15.41 12.97 8.15
N ALA A 24 -14.92 13.69 7.14
CA ALA A 24 -15.28 15.10 6.91
C ALA A 24 -16.79 15.29 6.62
N LYS A 25 -17.44 14.29 6.02
CA LYS A 25 -18.89 14.29 5.77
C LYS A 25 -19.73 13.76 6.94
N GLY A 26 -19.11 13.24 7.99
CA GLY A 26 -19.81 12.56 9.09
C GLY A 26 -20.41 11.20 8.70
N GLU A 27 -19.95 10.61 7.60
CA GLU A 27 -20.47 9.35 7.04
C GLU A 27 -19.60 8.14 7.40
N LEU A 28 -18.43 8.35 8.02
CA LEU A 28 -17.53 7.26 8.41
C LEU A 28 -18.10 6.48 9.62
N PRO A 29 -18.40 5.17 9.48
CA PRO A 29 -18.89 4.35 10.58
C PRO A 29 -17.94 4.34 11.78
N LYS A 30 -18.49 4.17 13.00
CA LYS A 30 -17.66 4.11 14.22
C LYS A 30 -16.73 2.90 14.25
N SER A 31 -17.21 1.74 13.78
CA SER A 31 -16.43 0.50 13.70
C SER A 31 -15.20 0.63 12.79
N ASP A 32 -15.28 1.50 11.77
CA ASP A 32 -14.16 1.77 10.86
C ASP A 32 -13.09 2.69 11.46
N GLN A 33 -13.40 3.35 12.58
CA GLN A 33 -12.47 4.24 13.28
C GLN A 33 -11.63 3.54 14.35
N GLU A 34 -11.91 2.26 14.60
CA GLU A 34 -11.17 1.45 15.57
C GLU A 34 -9.84 0.97 14.95
N ASP A 35 -8.84 0.77 15.80
CA ASP A 35 -7.56 0.21 15.38
C ASP A 35 -7.75 -1.22 14.86
N LEU A 36 -7.05 -1.54 13.77
CA LEU A 36 -7.10 -2.90 13.22
C LEU A 36 -6.44 -3.87 14.22
N PRO A 37 -7.13 -4.94 14.64
CA PRO A 37 -6.62 -5.87 15.65
C PRO A 37 -5.53 -6.81 15.10
N PHE A 38 -5.22 -6.71 13.81
CA PHE A 38 -4.31 -7.61 13.11
C PHE A 38 -2.95 -6.95 12.86
N CYS A 39 -1.97 -7.27 13.70
CA CYS A 39 -0.56 -7.08 13.40
C CYS A 39 0.00 -8.38 12.81
N CYS A 40 -0.33 -8.69 11.55
CA CYS A 40 0.28 -9.82 10.86
C CYS A 40 1.07 -9.31 9.65
N THR A 41 2.38 -9.18 9.82
CA THR A 41 3.29 -8.95 8.70
C THR A 41 3.52 -10.28 8.00
N SER A 42 2.80 -10.49 6.89
CA SER A 42 3.01 -11.65 6.03
C SER A 42 4.17 -11.39 5.08
N LEU A 43 5.34 -11.97 5.37
CA LEU A 43 6.49 -11.95 4.47
C LEU A 43 6.28 -12.99 3.36
N VAL A 44 5.91 -12.52 2.17
CA VAL A 44 5.71 -13.35 0.97
C VAL A 44 6.76 -13.02 -0.08
N GLY A 45 7.02 -13.94 -1.02
CA GLY A 45 7.95 -13.69 -2.12
C GLY A 45 9.42 -13.72 -1.74
N GLN A 46 9.82 -14.56 -0.78
CA GLN A 46 11.24 -14.79 -0.50
C GLN A 46 11.89 -15.52 -1.67
N THR A 47 12.99 -14.97 -2.18
CA THR A 47 13.85 -15.65 -3.15
C THR A 47 14.99 -16.36 -2.44
N LYS A 48 15.65 -17.28 -3.14
CA LYS A 48 17.02 -17.66 -2.76
C LYS A 48 17.94 -16.45 -2.98
N VAL A 49 19.15 -16.51 -2.45
CA VAL A 49 20.20 -15.53 -2.78
C VAL A 49 20.30 -15.43 -4.31
N LEU A 50 20.18 -14.22 -4.84
CA LEU A 50 20.23 -13.95 -6.28
C LEU A 50 21.70 -13.84 -6.70
N ASP A 51 22.04 -14.42 -7.85
CA ASP A 51 23.36 -14.28 -8.46
C ASP A 51 23.48 -12.89 -9.09
N ALA A 52 24.60 -12.20 -8.87
CA ALA A 52 24.85 -10.89 -9.43
C ALA A 52 25.15 -10.92 -10.94
N GLU A 53 25.61 -12.05 -11.49
CA GLU A 53 25.79 -12.19 -12.94
C GLU A 53 24.44 -12.24 -13.66
N ASP A 54 23.47 -12.96 -13.09
CA ASP A 54 22.11 -13.07 -13.62
C ASP A 54 21.25 -11.85 -13.29
N PHE A 55 21.49 -11.20 -12.13
CA PHE A 55 20.71 -10.06 -11.63
C PHE A 55 21.63 -8.88 -11.22
N PRO A 56 22.27 -8.16 -12.16
CA PRO A 56 23.26 -7.12 -11.85
C PRO A 56 22.79 -6.03 -10.88
N VAL A 57 21.47 -5.74 -10.86
CA VAL A 57 20.86 -4.76 -9.95
C VAL A 57 21.11 -5.06 -8.46
N VAL A 58 21.34 -6.33 -8.09
CA VAL A 58 21.61 -6.71 -6.69
C VAL A 58 23.04 -6.38 -6.26
N ALA A 59 23.96 -6.15 -7.20
CA ALA A 59 25.34 -5.76 -6.92
C ALA A 59 25.51 -4.25 -6.74
N GLU A 60 24.46 -3.46 -7.00
CA GLU A 60 24.51 -2.01 -6.88
C GLU A 60 24.57 -1.58 -5.41
N SER A 61 25.33 -0.51 -5.14
CA SER A 61 25.46 0.03 -3.78
C SER A 61 24.21 0.76 -3.28
N LEU A 62 23.24 1.01 -4.17
CA LEU A 62 22.01 1.75 -3.88
C LEU A 62 20.79 0.93 -4.33
N SER A 63 19.75 0.96 -3.51
CA SER A 63 18.48 0.33 -3.86
C SER A 63 17.65 1.24 -4.78
N HIS A 64 17.06 0.66 -5.81
CA HIS A 64 16.10 1.34 -6.67
C HIS A 64 14.71 1.31 -6.05
N TYR A 65 14.08 2.47 -5.90
CA TYR A 65 12.64 2.57 -5.64
C TYR A 65 12.01 3.42 -6.75
N ASN A 66 10.95 2.90 -7.37
CA ASN A 66 10.20 3.61 -8.40
C ASN A 66 8.78 3.85 -7.90
N THR A 67 8.35 5.10 -7.89
CA THR A 67 6.97 5.46 -7.53
C THR A 67 6.30 6.12 -8.72
N ILE A 68 5.18 5.54 -9.16
CA ILE A 68 4.37 6.05 -10.27
C ILE A 68 3.11 6.66 -9.67
N HIS A 69 2.92 7.96 -9.86
CA HIS A 69 1.73 8.66 -9.40
C HIS A 69 0.78 8.94 -10.58
N GLY A 70 -0.49 8.56 -10.42
CA GLY A 70 -1.52 8.88 -11.40
C GLY A 70 -1.86 10.37 -11.36
N LYS A 71 -1.70 11.09 -12.48
CA LYS A 71 -2.15 12.49 -12.56
C LYS A 71 -3.67 12.57 -12.34
N SER A 72 -4.10 13.53 -11.52
CA SER A 72 -5.52 13.88 -11.29
C SER A 72 -6.41 12.71 -10.84
N LYS A 73 -5.85 11.72 -10.15
CA LYS A 73 -6.64 10.64 -9.52
C LYS A 73 -6.68 10.86 -8.00
N PRO A 74 -7.86 10.91 -7.37
CA PRO A 74 -7.97 11.17 -5.93
C PRO A 74 -7.44 10.05 -5.04
N TYR A 75 -7.12 8.88 -5.63
CA TYR A 75 -6.76 7.65 -4.93
C TYR A 75 -5.57 6.94 -5.61
N SER A 76 -4.54 7.66 -6.07
CA SER A 76 -3.34 7.10 -6.71
C SER A 76 -2.07 7.85 -6.32
#